data_AF-A1TNN9-F1
#
_entry.id   AF-A1TNN9-F1
#
_cell.length_a   1.000
_cell.length_b   1.000
_cell.length_c   1.000
_cell.angle_alpha   90.00
_cell.angle_beta   90.00
_cell.angle_gamma   90.00
#
_symmetry.space_group_name_H-M   'P 1'
#
loop_
_entity.id
_entity.type
_entity.pdbx_description
1 polymer ?
#
loop_
_entity_poly.entity_id
_entity_poly.type
_entity_poly.pdbx_seq_one_letter_code
_entity_poly.pdbx_strand_id
1 'polypeptide(L)'
;MNASSEFRKGLLKVALLTLVSLFLVPAATMLFARHVQGAEDARFLADIERRIDAEVSMPAAEKEAQRTFFRSHPPSGACHDAHPRVAAVREGLCGRFSPAWQFDLAHRLSAATLLGGAALLIAVLGLGALAFVNRPLQYASFVAGWRLTTWASAVSLVVQGAMLTWLAFWVPAFFFHRYSPKLIVVVALGMAVAVVLAVAAIFRRLPRDNAVTGETIAQADAPQLWQRVRALAARLGTEPPRHIVAGIDANFFVTEAPLTVQGRELTGRTLFVSLPLLRVLDQHEADAVLAHELAHLGGGDTRSSARLGPKLVQFDHYLNAVRGGGLSALASPLLTLYRTIFGIALARDSREREFRADRTAADAVSPEGIARSLVKIAAYAQYRHRIEEDLFGRDQRHGQALGIAGFIAQGLGPYAESPGFAEAMRSAHVPHPFDSHPPTPERIGRVGVSLAEADYGAIVRRAPASTWAQEILTAEAIESRLWSEYEAAFAENHERSLAYRYEPANDAERAIVLQYFPPQSFEVKGGQMVEVSIDGIRATRGDQHVPWDAVKALQFSESAFTNALVVTHPERRLLRHRTTNIALAGMRSEKDRFKAVVNAYWQRHQVMRMHQAEG
;
A
#
# COMPACT_ATOMS: atom_id res chain seq x y z
N MET A 1 -7.61 23.37 -4.43
CA MET A 1 -8.62 22.33 -4.08
C MET A 1 -8.45 21.97 -2.61
N ASN A 2 -9.51 22.00 -1.80
CA ASN A 2 -9.39 21.82 -0.33
C ASN A 2 -8.93 20.40 0.03
N ALA A 3 -7.78 20.28 0.72
CA ALA A 3 -7.20 19.01 1.19
C ALA A 3 -8.17 18.15 2.04
N SER A 4 -9.14 18.79 2.70
CA SER A 4 -10.21 18.12 3.45
C SER A 4 -11.19 17.34 2.55
N SER A 5 -11.40 17.78 1.30
CA SER A 5 -12.25 17.11 0.32
C SER A 5 -11.59 15.85 -0.21
N GLU A 6 -10.31 15.92 -0.56
CA GLU A 6 -9.54 14.77 -1.06
C GLU A 6 -9.37 13.69 0.02
N PHE A 7 -9.12 14.08 1.27
CA PHE A 7 -9.08 13.13 2.38
C PHE A 7 -10.43 12.40 2.57
N ARG A 8 -11.55 13.12 2.53
CA ARG A 8 -12.89 12.52 2.66
C ARG A 8 -13.19 11.57 1.50
N LYS A 9 -12.85 11.94 0.27
CA LYS A 9 -12.98 11.06 -0.90
C LYS A 9 -12.14 9.80 -0.75
N GLY A 10 -10.89 9.94 -0.31
CA GLY A 10 -9.99 8.82 -0.05
C GLY A 10 -10.54 7.86 1.01
N LEU A 11 -10.99 8.38 2.15
CA LEU A 11 -11.60 7.58 3.22
C LEU A 11 -12.88 6.87 2.74
N LEU A 12 -13.76 7.57 2.01
CA LEU A 12 -14.98 6.99 1.47
C LEU A 12 -14.67 5.85 0.49
N LYS A 13 -13.67 6.03 -0.39
CA LYS A 13 -13.23 4.99 -1.33
C LYS A 13 -12.73 3.75 -0.59
N VAL A 14 -11.88 3.92 0.42
CA VAL A 14 -11.36 2.81 1.23
C VAL A 14 -12.47 2.11 2.02
N ALA A 15 -13.40 2.86 2.59
CA ALA A 15 -14.56 2.31 3.29
C ALA A 15 -15.44 1.49 2.33
N LEU A 16 -15.77 2.02 1.16
CA LEU A 16 -16.57 1.33 0.14
C LEU A 16 -15.89 0.04 -0.32
N LEU A 17 -14.59 0.09 -0.64
CA LEU A 17 -13.84 -1.10 -1.03
C LEU A 17 -13.81 -2.15 0.08
N THR A 18 -13.73 -1.72 1.35
CA THR A 18 -13.80 -2.63 2.49
C THR A 18 -15.17 -3.29 2.59
N LEU A 19 -16.26 -2.51 2.47
CA LEU A 19 -17.62 -3.06 2.47
C LEU A 19 -17.82 -4.07 1.33
N VAL A 20 -17.39 -3.73 0.11
CA VAL A 20 -17.45 -4.65 -1.02
C VAL A 20 -16.65 -5.92 -0.74
N SER A 21 -15.43 -5.79 -0.23
CA SER A 21 -14.55 -6.93 0.05
C SER A 21 -15.08 -7.87 1.15
N LEU A 22 -15.86 -7.37 2.11
CA LEU A 22 -16.37 -8.17 3.22
C LEU A 22 -17.77 -8.73 2.95
N PHE A 23 -18.62 -7.99 2.23
CA PHE A 23 -20.05 -8.29 2.16
C PHE A 23 -20.55 -8.74 0.80
N LEU A 24 -19.86 -8.46 -0.32
CA LEU A 24 -20.39 -8.75 -1.65
C LEU A 24 -20.63 -10.26 -1.88
N VAL A 25 -19.61 -11.10 -1.68
CA VAL A 25 -19.72 -12.55 -1.92
C VAL A 25 -20.67 -13.22 -0.92
N PRO A 26 -20.60 -12.95 0.40
CA PRO A 26 -21.56 -13.52 1.34
C PRO A 26 -23.00 -13.08 1.06
N ALA A 27 -23.23 -11.80 0.70
CA ALA A 27 -24.57 -11.32 0.35
C ALA A 27 -25.09 -12.01 -0.91
N ALA A 28 -24.28 -12.10 -1.97
CA ALA A 28 -24.65 -12.80 -3.20
C ALA A 28 -24.97 -14.28 -2.95
N THR A 29 -24.16 -14.96 -2.13
CA THR A 29 -24.36 -16.36 -1.75
C THR A 29 -25.65 -16.54 -0.95
N MET A 30 -25.92 -15.66 0.02
CA MET A 30 -27.15 -15.69 0.82
C MET A 30 -28.40 -15.44 -0.03
N LEU A 31 -28.36 -14.43 -0.91
CA LEU A 31 -29.47 -14.08 -1.80
C LEU A 31 -29.77 -15.21 -2.80
N PHE A 32 -28.73 -15.79 -3.39
CA PHE A 32 -28.89 -16.91 -4.31
C PHE A 32 -29.43 -18.15 -3.58
N ALA A 33 -28.90 -18.50 -2.40
CA ALA A 33 -29.41 -19.63 -1.62
C ALA A 33 -30.89 -19.45 -1.26
N ARG A 34 -31.29 -18.26 -0.79
CA ARG A 34 -32.70 -17.93 -0.50
C ARG A 34 -33.59 -18.05 -1.75
N HIS A 35 -33.09 -17.59 -2.89
CA HIS A 35 -33.84 -17.66 -4.15
C HIS A 35 -34.10 -19.11 -4.57
N VAL A 36 -33.07 -19.97 -4.53
CA VAL A 36 -33.21 -21.39 -4.87
C VAL A 36 -34.14 -22.09 -3.90
N GLN A 37 -33.95 -21.90 -2.58
CA GLN A 37 -34.80 -22.50 -1.56
C GLN A 37 -36.27 -22.09 -1.73
N GLY A 38 -36.56 -20.81 -1.96
CA GLY A 38 -37.94 -20.35 -2.19
C GLY A 38 -38.56 -20.92 -3.48
N ALA A 39 -37.77 -21.09 -4.54
CA ALA A 39 -38.24 -21.72 -5.77
C ALA A 39 -38.52 -23.23 -5.59
N GLU A 40 -37.70 -23.93 -4.81
CA GLU A 40 -37.91 -25.34 -4.46
C GLU A 40 -39.13 -25.52 -3.55
N ASP A 41 -39.29 -24.68 -2.53
CA ASP A 41 -40.45 -24.68 -1.65
C ASP A 41 -41.75 -24.46 -2.44
N ALA A 42 -41.77 -23.48 -3.36
CA ALA A 42 -42.94 -23.22 -4.20
C ALA A 42 -43.28 -24.42 -5.11
N ARG A 43 -42.28 -25.09 -5.70
CA ARG A 43 -42.49 -26.29 -6.51
C ARG A 43 -43.00 -27.46 -5.68
N PHE A 44 -42.44 -27.66 -4.49
CA PHE A 44 -42.88 -28.70 -3.56
C PHE A 44 -44.32 -28.48 -3.11
N LEU A 45 -44.66 -27.26 -2.67
CA LEU A 45 -46.02 -26.92 -2.27
C LEU A 45 -47.00 -27.12 -3.42
N ALA A 46 -46.66 -26.70 -4.65
CA ALA A 46 -47.52 -26.90 -5.81
C ALA A 46 -47.71 -28.38 -6.20
N ASP A 47 -46.75 -29.26 -5.90
CA ASP A 47 -46.90 -30.71 -6.10
C ASP A 47 -47.77 -31.34 -5.00
N ILE A 48 -47.53 -30.99 -3.74
CA ILE A 48 -48.30 -31.49 -2.60
C ILE A 48 -49.75 -31.02 -2.65
N GLU A 49 -50.01 -29.74 -2.90
CA GLU A 49 -51.36 -29.19 -3.02
C GLU A 49 -52.13 -29.90 -4.14
N ARG A 50 -51.49 -30.17 -5.28
CA ARG A 50 -52.10 -30.93 -6.38
C ARG A 50 -52.45 -32.36 -6.00
N ARG A 51 -51.62 -33.04 -5.20
CA ARG A 51 -51.90 -34.39 -4.68
C ARG A 51 -53.05 -34.38 -3.68
N ILE A 52 -53.09 -33.40 -2.77
CA ILE A 52 -54.19 -33.19 -1.82
C ILE A 52 -55.50 -32.94 -2.57
N ASP A 53 -55.45 -32.15 -3.65
CA ASP A 53 -56.62 -31.82 -4.46
C ASP A 53 -57.16 -33.04 -5.21
N ALA A 54 -56.26 -33.86 -5.76
CA ALA A 54 -56.60 -35.10 -6.46
C ALA A 54 -57.20 -36.19 -5.56
N GLU A 55 -57.01 -36.13 -4.24
CA GLU A 55 -57.56 -37.12 -3.31
C GLU A 55 -59.08 -36.95 -3.14
N VAL A 56 -59.85 -37.82 -3.79
CA VAL A 56 -61.33 -37.70 -3.87
C VAL A 56 -62.00 -38.00 -2.52
N SER A 57 -61.39 -38.84 -1.70
CA SER A 57 -61.99 -39.33 -0.45
C SER A 57 -61.81 -38.40 0.75
N MET A 58 -60.98 -37.35 0.65
CA MET A 58 -60.60 -36.50 1.77
C MET A 58 -61.57 -35.31 1.98
N PRO A 59 -62.12 -35.08 3.18
CA PRO A 59 -62.97 -33.94 3.49
C PRO A 59 -62.28 -32.59 3.27
N ALA A 60 -63.03 -31.57 2.84
CA ALA A 60 -62.47 -30.24 2.53
C ALA A 60 -61.73 -29.58 3.71
N ALA A 61 -62.24 -29.76 4.94
CA ALA A 61 -61.59 -29.24 6.16
C ALA A 61 -60.24 -29.92 6.42
N GLU A 62 -60.11 -31.20 6.10
CA GLU A 62 -58.86 -31.95 6.25
C GLU A 62 -57.85 -31.58 5.16
N LYS A 63 -58.32 -31.38 3.91
CA LYS A 63 -57.49 -30.84 2.83
C LYS A 63 -56.86 -29.51 3.21
N GLU A 64 -57.65 -28.57 3.75
CA GLU A 64 -57.15 -27.25 4.14
C GLU A 64 -56.18 -27.31 5.33
N ALA A 65 -56.43 -28.21 6.30
CA ALA A 65 -55.51 -28.45 7.40
C ALA A 65 -54.16 -29.01 6.91
N GLN A 66 -54.16 -29.94 5.94
CA GLN A 66 -52.94 -30.47 5.35
C GLN A 66 -52.17 -29.42 4.55
N ARG A 67 -52.84 -28.59 3.75
CA ARG A 67 -52.18 -27.46 3.04
C ARG A 67 -51.50 -26.51 4.02
N THR A 68 -52.22 -26.12 5.08
CA THR A 68 -51.70 -25.23 6.13
C THR A 68 -50.48 -25.84 6.82
N PHE A 69 -50.52 -27.16 7.08
CA PHE A 69 -49.39 -27.88 7.65
C PHE A 69 -48.16 -27.82 6.74
N PHE A 70 -48.26 -28.18 5.46
CA PHE A 70 -47.11 -28.16 4.56
C PHE A 70 -46.61 -26.74 4.24
N ARG A 71 -47.49 -25.73 4.21
CA ARG A 71 -47.09 -24.31 4.09
C ARG A 71 -46.27 -23.83 5.29
N SER A 72 -46.55 -24.34 6.49
CA SER A 72 -45.80 -24.00 7.70
C SER A 72 -44.54 -24.86 7.92
N HIS A 73 -44.40 -25.96 7.18
CA HIS A 73 -43.27 -26.89 7.27
C HIS A 73 -42.63 -27.10 5.88
N PRO A 74 -42.07 -26.05 5.24
CA PRO A 74 -41.51 -26.15 3.90
C PRO A 74 -40.19 -26.96 3.88
N PRO A 75 -39.79 -27.54 2.74
CA PRO A 75 -38.54 -28.27 2.57
C PRO A 75 -37.29 -27.50 3.02
N SER A 76 -37.22 -26.19 2.76
CA SER A 76 -36.11 -25.33 3.18
C SER A 76 -35.89 -25.30 4.70
N GLY A 77 -36.96 -25.49 5.49
CA GLY A 77 -36.91 -25.59 6.95
C GLY A 77 -36.79 -27.02 7.48
N ALA A 78 -37.02 -28.03 6.64
CA ALA A 78 -37.18 -29.43 7.06
C ALA A 78 -35.97 -30.01 7.78
N CYS A 79 -34.75 -29.53 7.52
CA CYS A 79 -33.53 -30.02 8.18
C CYS A 79 -33.43 -29.64 9.66
N HIS A 80 -34.22 -28.65 10.11
CA HIS A 80 -34.26 -28.17 11.50
C HIS A 80 -35.64 -28.32 12.14
N ASP A 81 -36.59 -28.85 11.38
CA ASP A 81 -37.94 -29.12 11.82
C ASP A 81 -38.00 -30.49 12.49
N ALA A 82 -38.31 -30.52 13.78
CA ALA A 82 -38.39 -31.74 14.57
C ALA A 82 -39.74 -32.47 14.44
N HIS A 83 -40.71 -31.93 13.70
CA HIS A 83 -42.07 -32.46 13.68
C HIS A 83 -42.12 -33.88 13.08
N PRO A 84 -42.81 -34.85 13.72
CA PRO A 84 -42.82 -36.26 13.26
C PRO A 84 -43.34 -36.45 11.83
N ARG A 85 -44.34 -35.66 11.40
CA ARG A 85 -44.91 -35.73 10.04
C ARG A 85 -43.94 -35.30 8.92
N VAL A 86 -42.87 -34.58 9.23
CA VAL A 86 -41.83 -34.21 8.25
C VAL A 86 -40.57 -35.05 8.37
N ALA A 87 -40.55 -36.06 9.25
CA ALA A 87 -39.38 -36.92 9.46
C ALA A 87 -38.91 -37.60 8.16
N ALA A 88 -39.86 -38.12 7.36
CA ALA A 88 -39.55 -38.74 6.08
C ALA A 88 -39.00 -37.73 5.04
N VAL A 89 -39.52 -36.50 5.03
CA VAL A 89 -39.04 -35.41 4.16
C VAL A 89 -37.62 -35.00 4.57
N ARG A 90 -37.38 -34.88 5.88
CA ARG A 90 -36.07 -34.56 6.46
C ARG A 90 -35.03 -35.63 6.14
N GLU A 91 -35.35 -36.91 6.34
CA GLU A 91 -34.43 -38.02 6.04
C GLU A 91 -34.11 -38.12 4.54
N GLY A 92 -35.09 -37.86 3.67
CA GLY A 92 -34.90 -37.89 2.23
C GLY A 92 -34.11 -36.69 1.67
N LEU A 93 -34.23 -35.50 2.28
CA LEU A 93 -33.63 -34.27 1.75
C LEU A 93 -32.35 -33.85 2.47
N CYS A 94 -32.17 -34.15 3.75
CA CYS A 94 -31.12 -33.55 4.58
C CYS A 94 -29.87 -34.42 4.76
N GLY A 95 -29.67 -35.43 3.92
CA GLY A 95 -28.44 -36.23 3.89
C GLY A 95 -27.19 -35.35 3.71
N ARG A 96 -26.06 -35.75 4.32
CA ARG A 96 -24.82 -34.96 4.21
C ARG A 96 -24.42 -34.81 2.74
N PHE A 97 -24.08 -33.58 2.34
CA PHE A 97 -23.79 -33.18 0.95
C PHE A 97 -24.97 -33.22 -0.03
N SER A 98 -26.20 -33.48 0.43
CA SER A 98 -27.39 -33.30 -0.41
C SER A 98 -27.54 -31.83 -0.85
N PRO A 99 -28.29 -31.55 -1.93
CA PRO A 99 -28.59 -30.18 -2.34
C PRO A 99 -29.16 -29.33 -1.19
N ALA A 100 -30.21 -29.81 -0.51
CA ALA A 100 -30.85 -29.09 0.58
C ALA A 100 -29.87 -28.79 1.73
N TRP A 101 -28.99 -29.76 2.07
CA TRP A 101 -27.94 -29.55 3.07
C TRP A 101 -26.93 -28.48 2.65
N GLN A 102 -26.50 -28.49 1.38
CA GLN A 102 -25.56 -27.51 0.85
C GLN A 102 -26.16 -26.10 0.85
N PHE A 103 -27.43 -25.94 0.47
CA PHE A 103 -28.11 -24.63 0.46
C PHE A 103 -28.36 -24.09 1.88
N ASP A 104 -28.75 -24.94 2.84
CA ASP A 104 -28.87 -24.53 4.25
C ASP A 104 -27.50 -24.11 4.83
N LEU A 105 -26.45 -24.89 4.57
CA LEU A 105 -25.09 -24.54 5.00
C LEU A 105 -24.62 -23.23 4.36
N ALA A 106 -24.81 -23.06 3.06
CA ALA A 106 -24.44 -21.83 2.34
C ALA A 106 -25.20 -20.62 2.90
N HIS A 107 -26.49 -20.76 3.20
CA HIS A 107 -27.30 -19.71 3.81
C HIS A 107 -26.74 -19.30 5.18
N ARG A 108 -26.53 -20.27 6.07
CA ARG A 108 -26.02 -20.04 7.45
C ARG A 108 -24.61 -19.49 7.48
N LEU A 109 -23.70 -20.07 6.70
CA LEU A 109 -22.32 -19.61 6.61
C LEU A 109 -22.26 -18.19 6.06
N SER A 110 -23.09 -17.86 5.07
CA SER A 110 -23.17 -16.51 4.54
C SER A 110 -23.70 -15.52 5.58
N ALA A 111 -24.78 -15.86 6.29
CA ALA A 111 -25.31 -15.03 7.37
C ALA A 111 -24.28 -14.80 8.50
N ALA A 112 -23.59 -15.86 8.92
CA ALA A 112 -22.52 -15.77 9.91
C ALA A 112 -21.35 -14.92 9.43
N THR A 113 -20.98 -15.02 8.14
CA THR A 113 -19.91 -14.20 7.55
C THR A 113 -20.30 -12.72 7.46
N LEU A 114 -21.56 -12.42 7.14
CA LEU A 114 -22.09 -11.04 7.16
C LEU A 114 -22.06 -10.47 8.58
N LEU A 115 -22.54 -11.21 9.59
CA LEU A 115 -22.49 -10.77 10.99
C LEU A 115 -21.06 -10.61 11.50
N GLY A 116 -20.18 -11.56 11.14
CA GLY A 116 -18.75 -11.51 11.46
C GLY A 116 -18.05 -10.30 10.83
N GLY A 117 -18.38 -9.97 9.58
CA GLY A 117 -17.90 -8.76 8.90
C GLY A 117 -18.35 -7.47 9.60
N ALA A 118 -19.61 -7.41 10.06
CA ALA A 118 -20.11 -6.26 10.82
C ALA A 118 -19.41 -6.14 12.19
N ALA A 119 -19.28 -7.26 12.93
CA ALA A 119 -18.58 -7.31 14.20
C ALA A 119 -17.09 -6.92 14.06
N LEU A 120 -16.44 -7.35 12.98
CA LEU A 120 -15.06 -6.99 12.65
C LEU A 120 -14.91 -5.48 12.42
N LEU A 121 -15.84 -4.84 11.70
CA LEU A 121 -15.82 -3.39 11.51
C LEU A 121 -16.01 -2.64 12.84
N ILE A 122 -16.90 -3.11 13.71
CA ILE A 122 -17.05 -2.55 15.07
C ILE A 122 -15.75 -2.71 15.86
N ALA A 123 -15.10 -3.87 15.79
CA ALA A 123 -13.82 -4.10 16.47
C ALA A 123 -12.69 -3.19 15.92
N VAL A 124 -12.61 -3.01 14.60
CA VAL A 124 -11.67 -2.09 13.94
C VAL A 124 -11.89 -0.65 14.40
N LEU A 125 -13.15 -0.20 14.46
CA LEU A 125 -13.51 1.13 14.97
C LEU A 125 -13.17 1.26 16.46
N GLY A 126 -13.44 0.24 17.27
CA GLY A 126 -13.11 0.20 18.70
C GLY A 126 -11.61 0.27 18.95
N LEU A 127 -10.79 -0.48 18.21
CA LEU A 127 -9.33 -0.42 18.28
C LEU A 127 -8.79 0.94 17.83
N GLY A 128 -9.40 1.54 16.81
CA GLY A 128 -9.13 2.92 16.40
C GLY A 128 -9.46 3.93 17.50
N ALA A 129 -10.60 3.77 18.17
CA ALA A 129 -11.01 4.62 19.28
C ALA A 129 -10.07 4.50 20.49
N LEU A 130 -9.62 3.28 20.82
CA LEU A 130 -8.64 3.04 21.89
C LEU A 130 -7.31 3.77 21.64
N ALA A 131 -6.94 4.02 20.38
CA ALA A 131 -5.75 4.77 20.03
C ALA A 131 -5.81 6.27 20.44
N PHE A 132 -6.99 6.80 20.77
CA PHE A 132 -7.18 8.15 21.29
C PHE A 132 -7.11 8.26 22.82
N VAL A 133 -7.14 7.13 23.55
CA VAL A 133 -7.25 7.14 25.02
C VAL A 133 -5.93 7.49 25.68
N ASN A 134 -4.89 6.69 25.42
CA ASN A 134 -3.54 6.91 25.94
C ASN A 134 -2.49 6.16 25.09
N ARG A 135 -1.20 6.44 25.34
CA ARG A 135 -0.08 5.93 24.54
C ARG A 135 0.17 4.41 24.64
N PRO A 136 0.10 3.78 25.84
CA PRO A 136 0.17 2.32 25.92
C PRO A 136 -0.95 1.63 25.14
N LEU A 137 -2.18 2.15 25.22
CA LEU A 137 -3.31 1.64 24.45
C LEU A 137 -3.16 1.93 22.96
N GLN A 138 -2.54 3.04 22.55
CA GLN A 138 -2.23 3.32 21.14
C GLN A 138 -1.28 2.28 20.54
N TYR A 139 -0.22 1.89 21.24
CA TYR A 139 0.67 0.81 20.78
C TYR A 139 -0.04 -0.56 20.80
N ALA A 140 -0.74 -0.88 21.89
CA ALA A 140 -1.42 -2.17 22.04
C ALA A 140 -2.54 -2.33 21.01
N SER A 141 -3.35 -1.29 20.79
CA SER A 141 -4.39 -1.28 19.78
C SER A 141 -3.79 -1.41 18.39
N PHE A 142 -2.67 -0.73 18.09
CA PHE A 142 -1.96 -0.86 16.82
C PHE A 142 -1.64 -2.32 16.49
N VAL A 143 -0.92 -2.99 17.40
CA VAL A 143 -0.48 -4.37 17.23
C VAL A 143 -1.67 -5.34 17.19
N ALA A 144 -2.67 -5.13 18.05
CA ALA A 144 -3.89 -5.95 18.05
C ALA A 144 -4.67 -5.80 16.74
N GLY A 145 -4.85 -4.58 16.24
CA GLY A 145 -5.56 -4.31 15.00
C GLY A 145 -4.81 -4.78 13.77
N TRP A 146 -3.48 -4.70 13.74
CA TRP A 146 -2.68 -5.34 12.69
C TRP A 146 -2.95 -6.85 12.68
N ARG A 147 -2.79 -7.54 13.82
CA ARG A 147 -3.04 -9.00 13.89
C ARG A 147 -4.47 -9.35 13.50
N LEU A 148 -5.45 -8.64 14.04
CA LEU A 148 -6.88 -8.86 13.77
C LEU A 148 -7.18 -8.73 12.28
N THR A 149 -6.78 -7.62 11.66
CA THR A 149 -7.07 -7.35 10.24
C THR A 149 -6.32 -8.30 9.31
N THR A 150 -5.08 -8.67 9.62
CA THR A 150 -4.33 -9.70 8.86
C THR A 150 -5.04 -11.05 8.90
N TRP A 151 -5.39 -11.55 10.09
CA TRP A 151 -6.07 -12.85 10.23
C TRP A 151 -7.47 -12.82 9.64
N ALA A 152 -8.24 -11.75 9.89
CA ALA A 152 -9.59 -11.61 9.35
C ALA A 152 -9.59 -11.55 7.82
N SER A 153 -8.64 -10.85 7.19
CA SER A 153 -8.49 -10.86 5.73
C SER A 153 -8.16 -12.25 5.18
N ALA A 154 -7.26 -13.00 5.84
CA ALA A 154 -6.94 -14.35 5.44
C ALA A 154 -8.14 -15.31 5.55
N VAL A 155 -8.86 -15.28 6.67
CA VAL A 155 -10.08 -16.07 6.88
C VAL A 155 -11.15 -15.68 5.86
N SER A 156 -11.34 -14.38 5.62
CA SER A 156 -12.30 -13.87 4.63
C SER A 156 -12.00 -14.40 3.23
N LEU A 157 -10.73 -14.43 2.80
CA LEU A 157 -10.33 -14.98 1.51
C LEU A 157 -10.64 -16.47 1.39
N VAL A 158 -10.40 -17.25 2.44
CA VAL A 158 -10.69 -18.69 2.45
C VAL A 158 -12.20 -18.93 2.35
N VAL A 159 -12.98 -18.27 3.21
CA VAL A 159 -14.44 -18.46 3.27
C VAL A 159 -15.10 -17.98 1.97
N GLN A 160 -14.73 -16.81 1.47
CA GLN A 160 -15.30 -16.28 0.23
C GLN A 160 -14.82 -17.06 -1.01
N GLY A 161 -13.58 -17.56 -1.02
CA GLY A 161 -13.11 -18.47 -2.08
C GLY A 161 -13.93 -19.76 -2.15
N ALA A 162 -14.30 -20.33 -0.99
CA ALA A 162 -15.20 -21.47 -0.93
C ALA A 162 -16.62 -21.12 -1.43
N MET A 163 -17.17 -19.97 -1.03
CA MET A 163 -18.46 -19.47 -1.52
C MET A 163 -18.48 -19.24 -3.04
N LEU A 164 -17.42 -18.63 -3.59
CA LEU A 164 -17.29 -18.42 -5.03
C LEU A 164 -17.22 -19.73 -5.80
N THR A 165 -16.50 -20.72 -5.26
CA THR A 165 -16.44 -22.07 -5.84
C THR A 165 -17.82 -22.74 -5.83
N TRP A 166 -18.55 -22.60 -4.72
CA TRP A 166 -19.91 -23.11 -4.59
C TRP A 166 -20.89 -22.42 -5.56
N LEU A 167 -20.83 -21.09 -5.67
CA LEU A 167 -21.62 -20.31 -6.62
C LEU A 167 -21.30 -20.67 -8.08
N ALA A 168 -20.02 -20.86 -8.42
CA ALA A 168 -19.59 -21.24 -9.76
C ALA A 168 -20.17 -22.58 -10.21
N PHE A 169 -20.49 -23.47 -9.27
CA PHE A 169 -21.21 -24.72 -9.55
C PHE A 169 -22.73 -24.52 -9.62
N TRP A 170 -23.33 -23.95 -8.58
CA TRP A 170 -24.79 -23.95 -8.43
C TRP A 170 -25.51 -22.95 -9.32
N VAL A 171 -24.91 -21.79 -9.61
CA VAL A 171 -25.55 -20.77 -10.48
C VAL A 171 -25.79 -21.35 -11.88
N PRO A 172 -24.80 -21.98 -12.55
CA PRO A 172 -25.06 -22.58 -13.85
C PRO A 172 -25.98 -23.80 -13.80
N ALA A 173 -25.83 -24.64 -12.77
CA ALA A 173 -26.65 -25.83 -12.60
C ALA A 173 -28.14 -25.48 -12.44
N PHE A 174 -28.45 -24.42 -11.69
CA PHE A 174 -29.83 -23.99 -11.44
C PHE A 174 -30.46 -23.29 -12.65
N PHE A 175 -29.77 -22.32 -13.26
CA PHE A 175 -30.37 -21.51 -14.34
C PHE A 175 -30.26 -22.12 -15.73
N PHE A 176 -29.21 -22.88 -16.02
CA PHE A 176 -28.97 -23.43 -17.37
C PHE A 176 -29.15 -24.95 -17.44
N HIS A 177 -29.41 -25.61 -16.31
CA HIS A 177 -29.51 -27.07 -16.21
C HIS A 177 -28.30 -27.79 -16.82
N ARG A 178 -27.13 -27.15 -16.77
CA ARG A 178 -25.87 -27.64 -17.34
C ARG A 178 -24.74 -27.41 -16.35
N TYR A 179 -23.94 -28.45 -16.13
CA TYR A 179 -22.68 -28.36 -15.40
C TYR A 179 -21.67 -29.35 -15.97
N SER A 180 -20.38 -29.03 -15.82
CA SER A 180 -19.28 -29.89 -16.26
C SER A 180 -18.44 -30.29 -15.05
N PRO A 181 -18.49 -31.57 -14.61
CA PRO A 181 -17.69 -32.07 -13.49
C PRO A 181 -16.20 -31.74 -13.63
N LYS A 182 -15.65 -31.86 -14.84
CA LYS A 182 -14.24 -31.53 -15.14
C LYS A 182 -13.94 -30.05 -14.91
N LEU A 183 -14.83 -29.16 -15.36
CA LEU A 183 -14.65 -27.71 -15.18
C LEU A 183 -14.72 -27.33 -13.69
N ILE A 184 -15.64 -27.93 -12.94
CA ILE A 184 -15.81 -27.66 -11.51
C ILE A 184 -14.55 -28.04 -10.73
N VAL A 185 -13.97 -29.21 -11.01
CA VAL A 185 -12.72 -29.65 -10.36
C VAL A 185 -11.58 -28.68 -10.69
N VAL A 186 -11.46 -28.25 -11.95
CA VAL A 186 -10.42 -27.29 -12.36
C VAL A 186 -10.61 -25.93 -11.67
N VAL A 187 -11.83 -25.41 -11.61
CA VAL A 187 -12.13 -24.13 -10.94
C VAL A 187 -11.89 -24.24 -9.44
N ALA A 188 -12.31 -25.33 -8.80
CA ALA A 188 -12.12 -25.56 -7.37
C ALA A 188 -10.63 -25.66 -7.02
N LEU A 189 -9.84 -26.43 -7.79
CA LEU A 189 -8.40 -26.56 -7.59
C LEU A 189 -7.68 -25.23 -7.85
N GLY A 190 -8.05 -24.52 -8.93
CA GLY A 190 -7.51 -23.21 -9.25
C GLY A 190 -7.79 -22.19 -8.14
N MET A 191 -9.02 -22.16 -7.62
CA MET A 191 -9.40 -21.31 -6.48
C MET A 191 -8.64 -21.70 -5.21
N ALA A 192 -8.49 -22.99 -4.92
CA ALA A 192 -7.73 -23.45 -3.75
C ALA A 192 -6.26 -23.02 -3.83
N VAL A 193 -5.59 -23.22 -4.97
CA VAL A 193 -4.21 -22.75 -5.19
C VAL A 193 -4.12 -21.23 -5.07
N ALA A 194 -5.04 -20.50 -5.71
CA ALA A 194 -5.13 -19.05 -5.65
C ALA A 194 -5.24 -18.52 -4.20
N VAL A 195 -6.15 -19.09 -3.40
CA VAL A 195 -6.33 -18.76 -1.99
C VAL A 195 -5.09 -19.10 -1.17
N VAL A 196 -4.48 -20.28 -1.37
CA VAL A 196 -3.25 -20.68 -0.67
C VAL A 196 -2.11 -19.72 -0.96
N LEU A 197 -1.89 -19.36 -2.23
CA LEU A 197 -0.85 -18.40 -2.61
C LEU A 197 -1.12 -17.00 -2.03
N ALA A 198 -2.38 -16.54 -2.04
CA ALA A 198 -2.76 -15.26 -1.46
C ALA A 198 -2.53 -15.22 0.07
N VAL A 199 -2.95 -16.27 0.78
CA VAL A 199 -2.73 -16.41 2.23
C VAL A 199 -1.24 -16.52 2.56
N ALA A 200 -0.48 -17.30 1.78
CA ALA A 200 0.98 -17.40 1.96
C ALA A 200 1.67 -16.04 1.76
N ALA A 201 1.22 -15.24 0.79
CA ALA A 201 1.72 -13.88 0.57
C ALA A 201 1.38 -12.94 1.74
N ILE A 202 0.17 -13.04 2.31
CA ILE A 202 -0.26 -12.28 3.50
C ILE A 202 0.62 -12.58 4.72
N PHE A 203 1.08 -13.82 4.90
CA PHE A 203 1.93 -14.19 6.04
C PHE A 203 3.43 -14.17 5.74
N ARG A 204 3.83 -13.68 4.56
CA ARG A 204 5.24 -13.59 4.18
C ARG A 204 5.96 -12.59 5.08
N ARG A 205 7.04 -13.04 5.71
CA ARG A 205 7.89 -12.17 6.53
C ARG A 205 8.64 -11.19 5.63
N LEU A 206 8.45 -9.91 5.88
CA LEU A 206 9.29 -8.86 5.30
C LEU A 206 10.58 -8.71 6.10
N PRO A 207 11.73 -8.46 5.45
CA PRO A 207 12.93 -8.03 6.13
C PRO A 207 12.64 -6.80 7.01
N ARG A 208 13.27 -6.76 8.18
CA ARG A 208 13.29 -5.53 8.98
C ARG A 208 14.36 -4.64 8.36
N ASP A 209 13.93 -3.62 7.62
CA ASP A 209 14.84 -2.62 7.11
C ASP A 209 14.79 -1.39 8.02
N ASN A 210 15.79 -1.28 8.89
CA ASN A 210 16.03 -0.12 9.74
C ASN A 210 17.31 0.61 9.28
N ALA A 211 17.69 0.46 8.01
CA ALA A 211 18.87 1.11 7.48
C ALA A 211 18.65 2.63 7.38
N VAL A 212 19.65 3.40 7.81
CA VAL A 212 19.70 4.85 7.65
C VAL A 212 20.96 5.18 6.87
N THR A 213 20.81 5.98 5.82
CA THR A 213 21.92 6.47 5.01
C THR A 213 22.65 7.59 5.77
N GLY A 214 23.82 7.27 6.30
CA GLY A 214 24.63 8.22 7.06
C GLY A 214 25.91 7.60 7.59
N GLU A 215 26.68 8.39 8.33
CA GLU A 215 27.94 8.00 8.95
C GLU A 215 27.96 8.39 10.43
N THR A 216 28.51 7.53 11.30
CA THR A 216 28.66 7.86 12.72
C THR A 216 29.74 8.90 12.94
N ILE A 217 29.46 9.97 13.68
CA ILE A 217 30.43 11.01 14.04
C ILE A 217 31.13 10.62 15.34
N ALA A 218 32.45 10.41 15.30
CA ALA A 218 33.21 10.15 16.51
C ALA A 218 33.34 11.42 17.39
N GLN A 219 33.48 11.24 18.70
CA GLN A 219 33.65 12.38 19.60
C GLN A 219 34.91 13.20 19.30
N ALA A 220 35.98 12.55 18.82
CA ALA A 220 37.21 13.24 18.42
C ALA A 220 37.02 14.13 17.18
N ASP A 221 36.08 13.79 16.30
CA ASP A 221 35.85 14.52 15.04
C ASP A 221 34.95 15.75 15.23
N ALA A 222 34.16 15.79 16.31
CA ALA A 222 33.24 16.90 16.60
C ALA A 222 33.09 17.16 18.12
N PRO A 223 34.18 17.47 18.84
CA PRO A 223 34.16 17.54 20.31
C PRO A 223 33.17 18.60 20.84
N GLN A 224 33.10 19.75 20.17
CA GLN A 224 32.21 20.85 20.57
C GLN A 224 30.73 20.49 20.38
N LEU A 225 30.38 19.85 19.26
CA LEU A 225 29.02 19.38 19.00
C LEU A 225 28.58 18.35 20.05
N TRP A 226 29.43 17.37 20.34
CA TRP A 226 29.16 16.37 21.38
C TRP A 226 28.98 17.00 22.76
N GLN A 227 29.82 17.98 23.12
CA GLN A 227 29.68 18.74 24.36
C GLN A 227 28.35 19.50 24.39
N ARG A 228 27.97 20.15 23.28
CA ARG A 228 26.72 20.90 23.19
C ARG A 228 25.50 20.01 23.34
N VAL A 229 25.45 18.90 22.60
CA VAL A 229 24.35 17.93 22.68
C VAL A 229 24.19 17.41 24.11
N ARG A 230 25.29 17.11 24.81
CA ARG A 230 25.24 16.71 26.23
C ARG A 230 24.73 17.83 27.14
N ALA A 231 25.16 19.07 26.91
CA ALA A 231 24.69 20.21 27.68
C ALA A 231 23.19 20.48 27.47
N LEU A 232 22.69 20.37 26.24
CA LEU A 232 21.27 20.47 25.92
C LEU A 232 20.47 19.33 26.57
N ALA A 233 20.96 18.09 26.47
CA ALA A 233 20.32 16.95 27.13
C ALA A 233 20.23 17.13 28.66
N ALA A 234 21.30 17.62 29.28
CA ALA A 234 21.32 17.93 30.71
C ALA A 234 20.32 19.04 31.09
N ARG A 235 20.23 20.12 30.28
CA ARG A 235 19.23 21.19 30.47
C ARG A 235 17.79 20.66 30.37
N LEU A 236 17.56 19.71 29.47
CA LEU A 236 16.25 19.09 29.23
C LEU A 236 15.93 17.94 30.21
N GLY A 237 16.86 17.58 31.09
CA GLY A 237 16.69 16.48 32.04
C GLY A 237 16.59 15.10 31.39
N THR A 238 17.24 14.89 30.25
CA THR A 238 17.24 13.62 29.50
C THR A 238 18.63 13.04 29.34
N GLU A 239 18.76 11.70 29.24
CA GLU A 239 20.05 11.07 28.94
C GLU A 239 20.51 11.43 27.52
N PRO A 240 21.80 11.79 27.34
CA PRO A 240 22.31 12.16 26.03
C PRO A 240 22.32 10.96 25.05
N PRO A 241 22.24 11.22 23.74
CA PRO A 241 22.43 10.19 22.72
C PRO A 241 23.80 9.49 22.86
N ARG A 242 23.81 8.17 22.65
CA ARG A 242 25.03 7.36 22.59
C ARG A 242 25.73 7.47 21.24
N HIS A 243 24.97 7.77 20.19
CA HIS A 243 25.46 7.89 18.83
C HIS A 243 24.96 9.20 18.20
N ILE A 244 25.83 9.86 17.46
CA ILE A 244 25.46 10.92 16.52
C ILE A 244 25.75 10.38 15.11
N VAL A 245 24.74 10.40 14.24
CA VAL A 245 24.85 9.99 12.84
C VAL A 245 24.66 11.21 11.96
N ALA A 246 25.61 11.51 11.09
CA ALA A 246 25.51 12.54 10.08
C ALA A 246 24.95 11.96 8.79
N GLY A 247 23.99 12.63 8.17
CA GLY A 247 23.49 12.30 6.84
C GLY A 247 23.21 13.54 6.00
N ILE A 248 22.69 13.32 4.80
CA ILE A 248 22.32 14.38 3.85
C ILE A 248 20.81 14.60 3.78
N ASP A 249 20.00 13.82 4.48
CA ASP A 249 18.53 13.97 4.47
C ASP A 249 18.11 15.34 4.99
N ALA A 250 16.99 15.88 4.50
CA ALA A 250 16.49 17.19 4.88
C ALA A 250 15.72 17.18 6.22
N ASN A 251 16.24 16.47 7.24
CA ASN A 251 15.63 16.34 8.56
C ASN A 251 16.65 16.13 9.68
N PHE A 252 16.19 16.32 10.91
CA PHE A 252 16.83 15.84 12.13
C PHE A 252 15.87 14.85 12.78
N PHE A 253 16.41 13.86 13.50
CA PHE A 253 15.56 12.99 14.32
C PHE A 253 16.36 12.35 15.46
N VAL A 254 15.64 11.88 16.47
CA VAL A 254 16.16 11.01 17.51
C VAL A 254 15.40 9.69 17.57
N THR A 255 16.09 8.62 17.96
CA THR A 255 15.45 7.32 18.18
C THR A 255 16.14 6.48 19.24
N GLU A 256 15.36 5.65 19.93
CA GLU A 256 15.85 4.57 20.81
C GLU A 256 15.82 3.20 20.12
N ALA A 257 15.26 3.11 18.91
CA ALA A 257 15.20 1.87 18.14
C ALA A 257 16.57 1.54 17.51
N PRO A 258 16.94 0.26 17.39
CA PRO A 258 18.15 -0.13 16.68
C PRO A 258 18.13 0.35 15.23
N LEU A 259 19.25 0.94 14.79
CA LEU A 259 19.47 1.43 13.43
C LEU A 259 20.62 0.68 12.78
N THR A 260 20.55 0.47 11.47
CA THR A 260 21.69 -0.03 10.71
C THR A 260 22.33 1.11 9.94
N VAL A 261 23.59 1.42 10.21
CA VAL A 261 24.35 2.48 9.55
C VAL A 261 25.62 1.86 8.96
N GLN A 262 25.83 1.99 7.66
CA GLN A 262 26.95 1.34 6.93
C GLN A 262 27.11 -0.16 7.26
N GLY A 263 26.00 -0.90 7.34
CA GLY A 263 25.99 -2.32 7.67
C GLY A 263 26.28 -2.67 9.13
N ARG A 264 26.41 -1.69 10.02
CA ARG A 264 26.60 -1.88 11.47
C ARG A 264 25.33 -1.54 12.23
N GLU A 265 24.92 -2.43 13.13
CA GLU A 265 23.79 -2.17 14.02
C GLU A 265 24.21 -1.27 15.19
N LEU A 266 23.53 -0.13 15.35
CA LEU A 266 23.67 0.80 16.46
C LEU A 266 22.53 0.56 17.45
N THR A 267 22.87 0.53 18.75
CA THR A 267 21.90 0.28 19.83
C THR A 267 21.95 1.38 20.89
N GLY A 268 20.77 1.74 21.42
CA GLY A 268 20.62 2.87 22.33
C GLY A 268 20.19 4.15 21.60
N ARG A 269 20.19 5.27 22.32
CA ARG A 269 19.76 6.57 21.81
C ARG A 269 20.69 7.04 20.69
N THR A 270 20.11 7.31 19.52
CA THR A 270 20.82 7.86 18.37
C THR A 270 20.18 9.18 17.97
N LEU A 271 21.03 10.19 17.74
CA LEU A 271 20.66 11.46 17.14
C LEU A 271 21.17 11.49 15.70
N PHE A 272 20.27 11.70 14.76
CA PHE A 272 20.61 11.95 13.37
C PHE A 272 20.65 13.46 13.10
N VAL A 273 21.71 13.91 12.43
CA VAL A 273 21.91 15.31 12.04
C VAL A 273 22.11 15.43 10.54
N SER A 274 21.42 16.38 9.93
CA SER A 274 21.60 16.72 8.52
C SER A 274 22.76 17.69 8.34
N LEU A 275 23.84 17.27 7.69
CA LEU A 275 24.98 18.14 7.39
C LEU A 275 24.59 19.35 6.53
N PRO A 276 23.77 19.20 5.46
CA PRO A 276 23.32 20.36 4.69
C PRO A 276 22.53 21.38 5.53
N LEU A 277 21.62 20.92 6.40
CA LEU A 277 20.85 21.82 7.26
C LEU A 277 21.74 22.47 8.33
N LEU A 278 22.70 21.73 8.90
CA LEU A 278 23.68 22.30 9.83
C LEU A 278 24.55 23.38 9.19
N ARG A 279 24.66 23.48 7.86
CA ARG A 279 25.33 24.58 7.15
C ARG A 279 24.44 25.81 6.96
N VAL A 280 23.12 25.61 6.86
CA VAL A 280 22.14 26.68 6.60
C VAL A 280 21.69 27.36 7.91
N LEU A 281 21.65 26.58 8.99
CA LEU A 281 21.27 27.04 10.32
C LEU A 281 22.47 27.65 11.03
N ASP A 282 22.28 28.82 11.65
CA ASP A 282 23.27 29.30 12.63
C ASP A 282 23.29 28.39 13.87
N GLN A 283 24.37 28.43 14.65
CA GLN A 283 24.50 27.55 15.83
C GLN A 283 23.31 27.66 16.80
N HIS A 284 22.69 28.83 16.94
CA HIS A 284 21.58 29.05 17.85
C HIS A 284 20.26 28.49 17.31
N GLU A 285 20.00 28.67 16.01
CA GLU A 285 18.91 28.02 15.27
C GLU A 285 19.06 26.50 15.32
N ALA A 286 20.26 25.99 15.07
CA ALA A 286 20.54 24.56 15.13
C ALA A 286 20.44 24.01 16.56
N ASP A 287 20.89 24.72 17.58
CA ASP A 287 20.70 24.35 18.98
C ASP A 287 19.22 24.22 19.35
N ALA A 288 18.37 25.11 18.82
CA ALA A 288 16.94 25.06 19.03
C ALA A 288 16.34 23.77 18.42
N VAL A 289 16.77 23.39 17.22
CA VAL A 289 16.38 22.13 16.58
C VAL A 289 16.90 20.92 17.36
N LEU A 290 18.17 20.92 17.77
CA LEU A 290 18.75 19.84 18.57
C LEU A 290 18.02 19.70 19.92
N ALA A 291 17.66 20.81 20.57
CA ALA A 291 16.88 20.79 21.80
C ALA A 291 15.45 20.25 21.57
N HIS A 292 14.83 20.59 20.44
CA HIS A 292 13.54 20.02 20.03
C HIS A 292 13.63 18.50 19.88
N GLU A 293 14.63 18.01 19.13
CA GLU A 293 14.85 16.58 18.97
C GLU A 293 15.10 15.88 20.33
N LEU A 294 15.97 16.44 21.17
CA LEU A 294 16.24 15.89 22.50
C LEU A 294 15.02 15.92 23.43
N ALA A 295 14.11 16.89 23.27
CA ALA A 295 12.87 16.94 24.03
C ALA A 295 11.96 15.73 23.74
N HIS A 296 12.05 15.13 22.55
CA HIS A 296 11.38 13.85 22.26
C HIS A 296 11.93 12.69 23.09
N LEU A 297 13.18 12.76 23.58
CA LEU A 297 13.78 11.75 24.47
C LEU A 297 13.45 11.97 25.96
N GLY A 298 13.06 13.19 26.35
CA GLY A 298 12.91 13.60 27.76
C GLY A 298 11.55 13.31 28.41
N GLY A 299 10.55 12.90 27.64
CA GLY A 299 9.29 12.40 28.20
C GLY A 299 9.42 10.91 28.55
N GLY A 300 9.24 10.52 29.82
CA GLY A 300 9.25 9.11 30.28
C GLY A 300 8.30 8.13 29.57
N ASP A 301 7.58 8.59 28.55
CA ASP A 301 6.71 7.86 27.64
C ASP A 301 7.44 7.31 26.38
N THR A 302 8.77 7.45 26.29
CA THR A 302 9.55 7.14 25.07
C THR A 302 9.45 5.70 24.60
N ARG A 303 9.34 4.71 25.49
CA ARG A 303 9.40 3.30 25.06
C ARG A 303 8.24 2.88 24.16
N SER A 304 7.00 3.29 24.42
CA SER A 304 5.86 2.91 23.56
C SER A 304 5.85 3.70 22.25
N SER A 305 6.15 5.00 22.29
CA SER A 305 6.20 5.85 21.10
C SER A 305 7.39 5.53 20.19
N ALA A 306 8.58 5.29 20.75
CA ALA A 306 9.76 4.85 20.02
C ALA A 306 9.60 3.45 19.41
N ARG A 307 8.76 2.58 20.00
CA ARG A 307 8.42 1.27 19.41
C ARG A 307 7.33 1.35 18.34
N LEU A 308 6.49 2.38 18.36
CA LEU A 308 5.38 2.53 17.42
C LEU A 308 5.87 2.95 16.03
N GLY A 309 6.81 3.91 15.94
CA GLY A 309 7.37 4.39 14.66
C GLY A 309 7.87 3.26 13.74
N PRO A 310 8.84 2.42 14.18
CA PRO A 310 9.31 1.28 13.40
C PRO A 310 8.20 0.28 13.05
N LYS A 311 7.19 0.12 13.92
CA LYS A 311 6.04 -0.75 13.65
C LYS A 311 5.11 -0.20 12.59
N LEU A 312 4.95 1.12 12.52
CA LEU A 312 4.18 1.79 11.46
C LEU A 312 4.86 1.62 10.11
N VAL A 313 6.16 1.87 10.01
CA VAL A 313 6.94 1.64 8.79
C VAL A 313 6.85 0.17 8.37
N GLN A 314 7.03 -0.76 9.32
CA GLN A 314 6.90 -2.19 9.06
C GLN A 314 5.50 -2.55 8.52
N PHE A 315 4.45 -1.94 9.07
CA PHE A 315 3.08 -2.15 8.61
C PHE A 315 2.85 -1.55 7.21
N ASP A 316 3.42 -0.38 6.92
CA ASP A 316 3.28 0.28 5.62
C ASP A 316 4.00 -0.51 4.52
N HIS A 317 5.19 -1.06 4.80
CA HIS A 317 5.86 -2.02 3.92
C HIS A 317 5.04 -3.30 3.73
N TYR A 318 4.45 -3.82 4.82
CA TYR A 318 3.55 -4.96 4.77
C TYR A 318 2.32 -4.69 3.89
N LEU A 319 1.68 -3.55 4.07
CA LEU A 319 0.51 -3.15 3.29
C LEU A 319 0.86 -3.01 1.79
N ASN A 320 2.01 -2.42 1.47
CA ASN A 320 2.50 -2.30 0.09
C ASN A 320 2.81 -3.67 -0.52
N ALA A 321 3.42 -4.59 0.23
CA ALA A 321 3.68 -5.96 -0.22
C ALA A 321 2.38 -6.74 -0.50
N VAL A 322 1.36 -6.57 0.36
CA VAL A 322 0.02 -7.15 0.14
C VAL A 322 -0.65 -6.56 -1.10
N ARG A 323 -0.55 -5.24 -1.32
CA ARG A 323 -1.10 -4.59 -2.53
C ARG A 323 -0.41 -5.04 -3.81
N GLY A 324 0.91 -5.26 -3.77
CA GLY A 324 1.70 -5.72 -4.92
C GLY A 324 1.69 -7.23 -5.16
N GLY A 325 1.18 -8.03 -4.21
CA GLY A 325 1.27 -9.49 -4.24
C GLY A 325 0.14 -10.21 -5.01
N GLY A 326 -0.35 -9.63 -6.11
CA GLY A 326 -1.40 -10.23 -6.94
C GLY A 326 -2.73 -10.42 -6.20
N LEU A 327 -3.16 -11.67 -6.01
CA LEU A 327 -4.43 -11.98 -5.34
C LEU A 327 -4.48 -11.56 -3.86
N SER A 328 -3.33 -11.40 -3.20
CA SER A 328 -3.28 -10.85 -1.84
C SER A 328 -3.77 -9.40 -1.78
N ALA A 329 -3.80 -8.66 -2.90
CA ALA A 329 -4.33 -7.31 -2.96
C ALA A 329 -5.81 -7.23 -2.54
N LEU A 330 -6.57 -8.33 -2.66
CA LEU A 330 -7.95 -8.43 -2.19
C LEU A 330 -8.08 -8.27 -0.66
N ALA A 331 -7.01 -8.52 0.10
CA ALA A 331 -6.95 -8.27 1.54
C ALA A 331 -6.66 -6.81 1.92
N SER A 332 -6.20 -5.99 0.96
CA SER A 332 -5.72 -4.64 1.21
C SER A 332 -6.77 -3.61 1.69
N PRO A 333 -8.07 -3.68 1.30
CA PRO A 333 -9.03 -2.66 1.72
C PRO A 333 -9.19 -2.57 3.24
N LEU A 334 -9.40 -3.70 3.92
CA LEU A 334 -9.56 -3.76 5.38
C LEU A 334 -8.30 -3.27 6.12
N LEU A 335 -7.12 -3.70 5.67
CA LEU A 335 -5.84 -3.26 6.23
C LEU A 335 -5.65 -1.75 6.05
N THR A 336 -6.00 -1.23 4.88
CA THR A 336 -5.93 0.21 4.58
C THR A 336 -6.91 1.00 5.45
N LEU A 337 -8.15 0.52 5.59
CA LEU A 337 -9.16 1.18 6.42
C LEU A 337 -8.67 1.33 7.87
N TYR A 338 -8.16 0.25 8.44
CA TYR A 338 -7.61 0.28 9.79
C TYR A 338 -6.44 1.26 9.92
N ARG A 339 -5.50 1.24 8.97
CA ARG A 339 -4.36 2.18 8.94
C ARG A 339 -4.79 3.63 8.81
N THR A 340 -5.81 3.92 8.01
CA THR A 340 -6.37 5.26 7.86
C THR A 340 -7.02 5.73 9.15
N ILE A 341 -7.86 4.90 9.79
CA ILE A 341 -8.49 5.23 11.09
C ILE A 341 -7.42 5.48 12.15
N PHE A 342 -6.43 4.59 12.25
CA PHE A 342 -5.34 4.72 13.21
C PHE A 342 -4.50 5.99 12.96
N GLY A 343 -4.27 6.33 11.68
CA GLY A 343 -3.55 7.55 11.29
C GLY A 343 -4.20 8.84 11.81
N ILE A 344 -5.53 8.89 11.93
CA ILE A 344 -6.24 10.06 12.50
C ILE A 344 -5.89 10.22 13.99
N ALA A 345 -5.86 9.13 14.74
CA ALA A 345 -5.47 9.15 16.16
C ALA A 345 -4.01 9.57 16.33
N LEU A 346 -3.13 9.00 15.50
CA LEU A 346 -1.70 9.31 15.51
C LEU A 346 -1.43 10.78 15.19
N ALA A 347 -2.09 11.35 14.18
CA ALA A 347 -1.91 12.74 13.78
C ALA A 347 -2.27 13.73 14.91
N ARG A 348 -3.23 13.40 15.78
CA ARG A 348 -3.57 14.24 16.92
C ARG A 348 -2.50 14.20 18.02
N ASP A 349 -2.06 13.01 18.43
CA ASP A 349 -1.02 12.89 19.48
C ASP A 349 0.33 13.42 18.97
N SER A 350 0.65 13.20 17.70
CA SER A 350 1.80 13.79 17.02
C SER A 350 1.83 15.32 17.16
N ARG A 351 0.77 16.02 16.76
CA ARG A 351 0.73 17.49 16.86
C ARG A 351 0.97 18.01 18.28
N GLU A 352 0.39 17.39 19.30
CA GLU A 352 0.62 17.82 20.69
C GLU A 352 2.06 17.54 21.15
N ARG A 353 2.67 16.43 20.71
CA ARG A 353 4.09 16.15 20.98
C ARG A 353 4.99 17.20 20.34
N GLU A 354 4.73 17.56 19.10
CA GLU A 354 5.45 18.60 18.38
C GLU A 354 5.38 19.95 19.10
N PHE A 355 4.18 20.40 19.47
CA PHE A 355 4.01 21.66 20.22
C PHE A 355 4.66 21.62 21.60
N ARG A 356 4.69 20.45 22.26
CA ARG A 356 5.40 20.30 23.53
C ARG A 356 6.92 20.37 23.32
N ALA A 357 7.45 19.67 22.32
CA ALA A 357 8.88 19.70 22.00
C ALA A 357 9.32 21.11 21.60
N ASP A 358 8.54 21.81 20.78
CA ASP A 358 8.77 23.21 20.39
C ASP A 358 8.84 24.14 21.60
N ARG A 359 7.87 24.08 22.51
CA ARG A 359 7.88 24.88 23.75
C ARG A 359 9.08 24.56 24.62
N THR A 360 9.36 23.28 24.83
CA THR A 360 10.49 22.83 25.66
C THR A 360 11.82 23.32 25.08
N ALA A 361 11.98 23.27 23.77
CA ALA A 361 13.17 23.75 23.07
C ALA A 361 13.28 25.28 23.07
N ALA A 362 12.14 25.98 22.91
CA ALA A 362 12.08 27.43 23.02
C ALA A 362 12.49 27.92 24.41
N ASP A 363 12.04 27.24 25.47
CA ASP A 363 12.42 27.53 26.86
C ASP A 363 13.90 27.22 27.13
N ALA A 364 14.43 26.14 26.55
CA ALA A 364 15.81 25.71 26.77
C ALA A 364 16.86 26.49 25.96
N VAL A 365 16.46 27.02 24.79
CA VAL A 365 17.33 27.73 23.84
C VAL A 365 16.76 29.10 23.48
N SER A 366 15.77 29.15 22.58
CA SER A 366 15.05 30.39 22.25
C SER A 366 13.79 30.16 21.39
N PRO A 367 12.73 30.97 21.58
CA PRO A 367 11.59 30.99 20.66
C PRO A 367 11.97 31.39 19.22
N GLU A 368 12.83 32.40 19.05
CA GLU A 368 13.23 32.91 17.73
C GLU A 368 14.07 31.89 16.97
N GLY A 369 14.92 31.11 17.65
CA GLY A 369 15.70 30.03 17.06
C GLY A 369 14.82 28.92 16.50
N ILE A 370 13.75 28.55 17.21
CA ILE A 370 12.74 27.61 16.68
C ILE A 370 12.05 28.22 15.46
N ALA A 371 11.55 29.46 15.56
CA ALA A 371 10.79 30.06 14.48
C ALA A 371 11.60 30.19 13.18
N ARG A 372 12.86 30.66 13.28
CA ARG A 372 13.74 30.82 12.12
C ARG A 372 14.21 29.48 11.55
N SER A 373 14.53 28.50 12.41
CA SER A 373 14.96 27.19 11.96
C SER A 373 13.85 26.46 11.20
N LEU A 374 12.59 26.54 11.65
CA LEU A 374 11.44 25.99 10.93
C LEU A 374 11.30 26.58 9.52
N VAL A 375 11.43 27.90 9.37
CA VAL A 375 11.38 28.57 8.06
C VAL A 375 12.51 28.09 7.16
N LYS A 376 13.76 28.05 7.67
CA LYS A 376 14.94 27.61 6.90
C LYS A 376 14.86 26.15 6.48
N ILE A 377 14.47 25.25 7.38
CA ILE A 377 14.35 23.81 7.10
C ILE A 377 13.24 23.56 6.07
N ALA A 378 12.07 24.17 6.27
CA ALA A 378 10.95 24.02 5.32
C ALA A 378 11.31 24.57 3.93
N ALA A 379 11.99 25.71 3.85
CA ALA A 379 12.47 26.28 2.59
C ALA A 379 13.51 25.37 1.90
N TYR A 380 14.47 24.85 2.65
CA TYR A 380 15.48 23.91 2.14
C TYR A 380 14.83 22.63 1.60
N ALA A 381 13.94 22.01 2.38
CA ALA A 381 13.26 20.78 2.01
C ALA A 381 12.37 20.96 0.76
N GLN A 382 11.59 22.04 0.72
CA GLN A 382 10.75 22.38 -0.43
C GLN A 382 11.61 22.63 -1.68
N TYR A 383 12.73 23.33 -1.52
CA TYR A 383 13.61 23.61 -2.66
C TYR A 383 14.28 22.35 -3.19
N ARG A 384 14.83 21.53 -2.30
CA ARG A 384 15.42 20.24 -2.65
C ARG A 384 14.42 19.36 -3.41
N HIS A 385 13.21 19.21 -2.86
CA HIS A 385 12.16 18.41 -3.48
C HIS A 385 11.84 18.88 -4.90
N ARG A 386 11.72 20.20 -5.10
CA ARG A 386 11.47 20.79 -6.43
C ARG A 386 12.61 20.51 -7.41
N ILE A 387 13.88 20.60 -6.97
CA ILE A 387 15.03 20.31 -7.81
C ILE A 387 15.06 18.84 -8.19
N GLU A 388 14.82 17.94 -7.23
CA GLU A 388 14.74 16.51 -7.49
C GLU A 388 13.59 16.17 -8.45
N GLU A 389 12.41 16.78 -8.26
CA GLU A 389 11.26 16.60 -9.15
C GLU A 389 11.52 17.10 -10.57
N ASP A 390 12.10 18.31 -10.72
CA ASP A 390 12.47 18.87 -12.02
C ASP A 390 13.52 18.02 -12.73
N LEU A 391 14.58 17.61 -12.02
CA LEU A 391 15.60 16.73 -12.59
C LEU A 391 14.99 15.38 -12.99
N PHE A 392 14.17 14.76 -12.16
CA PHE A 392 13.55 13.47 -12.49
C PHE A 392 12.52 13.58 -13.63
N GLY A 393 11.83 14.71 -13.71
CA GLY A 393 10.80 14.97 -14.71
C GLY A 393 11.36 15.13 -16.13
N ARG A 394 12.56 15.69 -16.29
CA ARG A 394 13.18 15.93 -17.61
C ARG A 394 13.38 14.63 -18.41
N ASP A 395 12.92 14.60 -19.66
CA ASP A 395 13.08 13.48 -20.59
C ASP A 395 14.49 13.39 -21.20
N GLN A 396 15.52 13.68 -20.42
CA GLN A 396 16.92 13.63 -20.87
C GLN A 396 17.74 12.84 -19.87
N ARG A 397 18.68 12.05 -20.40
CA ARG A 397 19.69 11.39 -19.57
C ARG A 397 20.58 12.46 -18.96
N HIS A 398 20.74 12.40 -17.65
CA HIS A 398 21.67 13.28 -16.94
C HIS A 398 23.09 12.72 -16.97
N GLY A 399 24.08 13.61 -16.88
CA GLY A 399 25.47 13.22 -16.69
C GLY A 399 25.71 12.55 -15.34
N GLN A 400 26.90 11.94 -15.15
CA GLN A 400 27.27 11.21 -13.92
C GLN A 400 27.36 12.11 -12.68
N ALA A 401 27.59 13.42 -12.84
CA ALA A 401 27.55 14.39 -11.76
C ALA A 401 26.37 15.33 -12.01
N LEU A 402 25.26 15.06 -11.33
CA LEU A 402 24.08 15.91 -11.38
C LEU A 402 24.33 17.24 -10.66
N GLY A 403 25.25 17.27 -9.70
CA GLY A 403 25.58 18.47 -8.93
C GLY A 403 24.41 18.96 -8.10
N ILE A 404 23.49 18.06 -7.72
CA ILE A 404 22.29 18.36 -6.92
C ILE A 404 22.70 19.12 -5.65
N ALA A 405 23.75 18.63 -4.97
CA ALA A 405 24.28 19.28 -3.77
C ALA A 405 24.66 20.75 -4.02
N GLY A 406 25.38 21.01 -5.12
CA GLY A 406 25.80 22.35 -5.52
C GLY A 406 24.63 23.25 -5.93
N PHE A 407 23.69 22.72 -6.71
CA PHE A 407 22.48 23.43 -7.11
C PHE A 407 21.64 23.85 -5.90
N ILE A 408 21.44 22.94 -4.95
CA ILE A 408 20.68 23.24 -3.73
C ILE A 408 21.41 24.31 -2.90
N ALA A 409 22.71 24.15 -2.66
CA ALA A 409 23.49 25.08 -1.85
C ALA A 409 23.54 26.49 -2.43
N GLN A 410 23.71 26.62 -3.75
CA GLN A 410 23.82 27.92 -4.43
C GLN A 410 22.46 28.55 -4.74
N GLY A 411 21.44 27.73 -4.96
CA GLY A 411 20.14 28.17 -5.43
C GLY A 411 19.12 28.48 -4.34
N LEU A 412 19.38 28.13 -3.08
CA LEU A 412 18.44 28.39 -1.97
C LEU A 412 18.18 29.89 -1.76
N GLY A 413 19.23 30.72 -1.84
CA GLY A 413 19.12 32.17 -1.73
C GLY A 413 18.26 32.78 -2.85
N PRO A 414 18.59 32.54 -4.13
CA PRO A 414 17.76 32.95 -5.27
C PRO A 414 16.32 32.43 -5.21
N TYR A 415 16.12 31.18 -4.74
CA TYR A 415 14.78 30.64 -4.55
C TYR A 415 13.96 31.44 -3.53
N ALA A 416 14.58 31.86 -2.42
CA ALA A 416 13.94 32.66 -1.39
C ALA A 416 13.50 34.07 -1.87
N GLU A 417 14.03 34.54 -3.00
CA GLU A 417 13.63 35.80 -3.65
C GLU A 417 12.58 35.61 -4.75
N SER A 418 12.29 34.36 -5.11
CA SER A 418 11.40 34.08 -6.24
C SER A 418 9.95 34.50 -5.94
N PRO A 419 9.19 35.00 -6.94
CA PRO A 419 7.80 35.45 -6.73
C PRO A 419 6.87 34.40 -6.11
N GLY A 420 7.11 33.11 -6.39
CA GLY A 420 6.33 31.99 -5.86
C GLY A 420 6.78 31.48 -4.47
N PHE A 421 7.82 32.06 -3.87
CA PHE A 421 8.39 31.56 -2.62
C PHE A 421 7.39 31.64 -1.45
N ALA A 422 6.76 32.79 -1.25
CA ALA A 422 5.81 32.99 -0.15
C ALA A 422 4.62 32.03 -0.25
N GLU A 423 4.11 31.81 -1.46
CA GLU A 423 3.03 30.85 -1.71
C GLU A 423 3.49 29.41 -1.41
N ALA A 424 4.67 29.01 -1.89
CA ALA A 424 5.23 27.69 -1.61
C ALA A 424 5.41 27.43 -0.10
N MET A 425 5.80 28.46 0.66
CA MET A 425 5.99 28.36 2.11
C MET A 425 4.68 28.19 2.90
N ARG A 426 3.51 28.53 2.34
CA ARG A 426 2.22 28.29 3.01
C ARG A 426 1.88 26.81 3.12
N SER A 427 2.34 26.00 2.18
CA SER A 427 2.15 24.54 2.17
C SER A 427 3.43 23.77 2.50
N ALA A 428 4.53 24.46 2.83
CA ALA A 428 5.79 23.82 3.19
C ALA A 428 5.70 23.20 4.59
N HIS A 429 6.24 21.99 4.73
CA HIS A 429 6.31 21.26 5.98
C HIS A 429 7.74 20.78 6.21
N VAL A 430 8.13 20.62 7.48
CA VAL A 430 9.41 19.98 7.84
C VAL A 430 9.28 18.47 7.61
N PRO A 431 10.17 17.83 6.82
CA PRO A 431 10.16 16.38 6.63
C PRO A 431 10.59 15.64 7.90
N HIS A 432 10.00 14.47 8.18
CA HIS A 432 10.47 13.57 9.24
C HIS A 432 10.19 12.09 8.89
N PRO A 433 11.12 11.16 9.19
CA PRO A 433 11.02 9.76 8.75
C PRO A 433 9.88 8.97 9.40
N PHE A 434 9.42 9.39 10.59
CA PHE A 434 8.46 8.62 11.40
C PHE A 434 7.21 9.41 11.81
N ASP A 435 7.11 10.69 11.42
CA ASP A 435 6.05 11.57 11.88
C ASP A 435 5.70 12.65 10.85
N SER A 436 4.54 13.26 11.01
CA SER A 436 4.05 14.39 10.22
C SER A 436 3.91 15.60 11.13
N HIS A 437 4.62 16.68 10.83
CA HIS A 437 4.58 17.88 11.67
C HIS A 437 3.34 18.73 11.37
N PRO A 438 2.77 19.41 12.39
CA PRO A 438 1.80 20.48 12.15
C PRO A 438 2.40 21.58 11.26
N PRO A 439 1.55 22.37 10.57
CA PRO A 439 2.01 23.45 9.70
C PRO A 439 2.95 24.42 10.40
N THR A 440 3.99 24.87 9.70
CA THR A 440 5.03 25.77 10.21
C THR A 440 4.47 27.04 10.88
N PRO A 441 3.47 27.75 10.32
CA PRO A 441 2.92 28.94 10.97
C PRO A 441 2.26 28.65 12.34
N GLU A 442 1.62 27.48 12.47
CA GLU A 442 1.00 27.07 13.73
C GLU A 442 2.05 26.83 14.81
N ARG A 443 3.16 26.14 14.47
CA ARG A 443 4.29 25.89 15.38
C ARG A 443 4.97 27.18 15.82
N ILE A 444 5.22 28.10 14.90
CA ILE A 444 5.81 29.42 15.17
C ILE A 444 4.95 30.20 16.18
N GLY A 445 3.63 30.25 15.95
CA GLY A 445 2.70 30.93 16.86
C GLY A 445 2.65 30.30 18.25
N ARG A 446 2.82 28.97 18.37
CA ARG A 446 2.78 28.24 19.65
C ARG A 446 3.99 28.49 20.54
N VAL A 447 5.11 28.93 19.99
CA VAL A 447 6.28 29.39 20.77
C VAL A 447 6.24 30.90 21.05
N GLY A 448 5.16 31.59 20.69
CA GLY A 448 4.96 33.01 21.00
C GLY A 448 5.67 33.98 20.04
N VAL A 449 6.16 33.50 18.90
CA VAL A 449 6.78 34.34 17.86
C VAL A 449 5.75 34.63 16.77
N SER A 450 5.76 35.86 16.25
CA SER A 450 4.99 36.25 15.07
C SER A 450 5.95 36.68 13.97
N LEU A 451 5.94 35.96 12.85
CA LEU A 451 6.71 36.29 11.65
C LEU A 451 5.75 36.62 10.51
N ALA A 452 5.97 37.73 9.81
CA ALA A 452 5.22 38.01 8.60
C ALA A 452 5.71 37.11 7.46
N GLU A 453 4.80 36.61 6.62
CA GLU A 453 5.17 35.79 5.44
C GLU A 453 6.18 36.51 4.53
N ALA A 454 6.10 37.85 4.46
CA ALA A 454 7.02 38.68 3.71
C ALA A 454 8.48 38.60 4.19
N ASP A 455 8.70 38.24 5.47
CA ASP A 455 10.03 38.16 6.07
C ASP A 455 10.71 36.81 5.85
N TYR A 456 9.97 35.77 5.44
CA TYR A 456 10.51 34.41 5.28
C TYR A 456 11.68 34.39 4.30
N GLY A 457 11.59 35.12 3.19
CA GLY A 457 12.68 35.20 2.20
C GLY A 457 13.93 35.87 2.77
N ALA A 458 13.78 36.87 3.63
CA ALA A 458 14.91 37.51 4.31
C ALA A 458 15.54 36.59 5.37
N ILE A 459 14.73 35.82 6.09
CA ILE A 459 15.20 34.83 7.08
C ILE A 459 16.06 33.74 6.41
N VAL A 460 15.59 33.18 5.30
CA VAL A 460 16.32 32.11 4.58
C VAL A 460 17.65 32.61 4.04
N ARG A 461 17.71 33.85 3.53
CA ARG A 461 18.94 34.44 2.96
C ARG A 461 19.96 34.89 3.99
N ARG A 462 19.59 34.98 5.26
CA ARG A 462 20.50 35.42 6.31
C ARG A 462 21.62 34.39 6.49
N ALA A 463 22.82 34.77 6.06
CA ALA A 463 24.02 33.96 6.25
C ALA A 463 24.27 33.70 7.75
N PRO A 464 24.54 32.45 8.15
CA PRO A 464 24.84 32.13 9.54
C PRO A 464 26.22 32.67 9.93
N ALA A 465 26.33 33.22 11.15
CA ALA A 465 27.60 33.74 11.65
C ALA A 465 28.60 32.62 12.01
N SER A 466 28.09 31.56 12.63
CA SER A 466 28.79 30.30 12.90
C SER A 466 27.83 29.13 12.69
N THR A 467 28.33 27.96 12.30
CA THR A 467 27.52 26.76 12.07
C THR A 467 28.09 25.55 12.79
N TRP A 468 27.24 24.58 13.14
CA TRP A 468 27.72 23.32 13.71
C TRP A 468 28.46 22.46 12.67
N ALA A 469 28.17 22.63 11.38
CA ALA A 469 28.90 21.94 10.32
C ALA A 469 30.39 22.31 10.29
N GLN A 470 30.75 23.55 10.64
CA GLN A 470 32.15 24.01 10.74
C GLN A 470 32.91 23.34 11.90
N GLU A 471 32.20 22.88 12.93
CA GLU A 471 32.77 22.26 14.12
C GLU A 471 32.90 20.73 14.02
N ILE A 472 32.60 20.17 12.85
CA ILE A 472 32.73 18.73 12.54
C ILE A 472 33.86 18.57 11.52
N LEU A 473 35.00 18.05 11.95
CA LEU A 473 36.20 17.89 11.12
C LEU A 473 35.96 17.05 9.86
N THR A 474 35.07 16.06 9.95
CA THR A 474 34.77 15.11 8.87
C THR A 474 33.54 15.49 8.04
N ALA A 475 32.87 16.62 8.30
CA ALA A 475 31.59 16.96 7.67
C ALA A 475 31.67 17.01 6.14
N GLU A 476 32.64 17.72 5.58
CA GLU A 476 32.78 17.83 4.11
C GLU A 476 33.06 16.48 3.45
N ALA A 477 33.89 15.64 4.07
CA ALA A 477 34.22 14.32 3.56
C ALA A 477 33.02 13.36 3.60
N ILE A 478 32.23 13.39 4.69
CA ILE A 478 30.99 12.61 4.83
C ILE A 478 29.97 13.07 3.80
N GLU A 479 29.71 14.37 3.73
CA GLU A 479 28.73 14.96 2.82
C GLU A 479 29.07 14.67 1.34
N SER A 480 30.33 14.81 0.95
CA SER A 480 30.80 14.49 -0.41
C SER A 480 30.55 13.04 -0.79
N ARG A 481 30.84 12.07 0.09
CA ARG A 481 30.58 10.65 -0.16
C ARG A 481 29.09 10.37 -0.30
N LEU A 482 28.30 10.85 0.66
CA LEU A 482 26.86 10.61 0.68
C LEU A 482 26.15 11.24 -0.53
N TRP A 483 26.53 12.45 -0.93
CA TRP A 483 25.99 13.06 -2.15
C TRP A 483 26.44 12.32 -3.42
N SER A 484 27.67 11.84 -3.49
CA SER A 484 28.13 11.04 -4.63
C SER A 484 27.34 9.75 -4.78
N GLU A 485 27.08 9.04 -3.67
CA GLU A 485 26.26 7.82 -3.66
C GLU A 485 24.80 8.14 -4.04
N TYR A 486 24.24 9.22 -3.48
CA TYR A 486 22.88 9.65 -3.76
C TYR A 486 22.67 10.05 -5.22
N GLU A 487 23.56 10.87 -5.78
CA GLU A 487 23.47 11.32 -7.18
C GLU A 487 23.65 10.16 -8.16
N ALA A 488 24.52 9.20 -7.86
CA ALA A 488 24.67 7.99 -8.67
C ALA A 488 23.38 7.15 -8.65
N ALA A 489 22.80 6.91 -7.47
CA ALA A 489 21.54 6.18 -7.33
C ALA A 489 20.37 6.93 -7.98
N PHE A 490 20.34 8.26 -7.88
CA PHE A 490 19.35 9.10 -8.53
C PHE A 490 19.45 9.00 -10.06
N ALA A 491 20.65 9.11 -10.62
CA ALA A 491 20.90 9.00 -12.05
C ALA A 491 20.52 7.62 -12.60
N GLU A 492 20.86 6.54 -11.88
CA GLU A 492 20.46 5.17 -12.24
C GLU A 492 18.94 5.00 -12.24
N ASN A 493 18.27 5.45 -11.17
CA ASN A 493 16.80 5.37 -11.07
C ASN A 493 16.11 6.20 -12.15
N HIS A 494 16.64 7.39 -12.47
CA HIS A 494 16.14 8.24 -13.54
C HIS A 494 16.31 7.59 -14.91
N GLU A 495 17.50 7.07 -15.21
CA GLU A 495 17.78 6.36 -16.47
C GLU A 495 16.87 5.14 -16.64
N ARG A 496 16.68 4.38 -15.55
CA ARG A 496 15.71 3.29 -15.53
C ARG A 496 14.29 3.78 -15.80
N SER A 497 13.89 4.94 -15.27
CA SER A 497 12.57 5.53 -15.56
C SER A 497 12.44 5.95 -17.03
N LEU A 498 13.48 6.55 -17.62
CA LEU A 498 13.53 6.90 -19.05
C LEU A 498 13.34 5.68 -19.94
N ALA A 499 13.93 4.53 -19.57
CA ALA A 499 13.74 3.29 -20.32
C ALA A 499 12.26 2.85 -20.42
N TYR A 500 11.42 3.23 -19.45
CA TYR A 500 9.96 3.01 -19.49
C TYR A 500 9.21 4.14 -20.22
N ARG A 501 9.70 5.38 -20.19
CA ARG A 501 9.02 6.55 -20.75
C ARG A 501 9.28 6.76 -22.24
N TYR A 502 10.48 6.45 -22.73
CA TYR A 502 10.85 6.72 -24.12
C TYR A 502 10.08 5.87 -25.14
N GLU A 503 9.51 6.53 -26.15
CA GLU A 503 9.32 5.96 -27.48
C GLU A 503 10.54 6.41 -28.30
N PRO A 504 11.58 5.55 -28.47
CA PRO A 504 12.89 6.01 -28.93
C PRO A 504 12.82 6.74 -30.28
N ALA A 505 13.17 8.02 -30.29
CA ALA A 505 13.24 8.84 -31.50
C ALA A 505 14.63 8.82 -32.16
N ASN A 506 15.66 8.41 -31.42
CA ASN A 506 17.05 8.37 -31.86
C ASN A 506 17.81 7.18 -31.23
N ASP A 507 19.03 6.94 -31.72
CA ASP A 507 19.87 5.81 -31.27
C ASP A 507 20.28 5.90 -29.80
N ALA A 508 20.40 7.10 -29.23
CA ALA A 508 20.79 7.28 -27.83
C ALA A 508 19.65 6.87 -26.88
N GLU A 509 18.42 7.32 -27.14
CA GLU A 509 17.23 6.88 -26.42
C GLU A 509 17.01 5.38 -26.59
N ARG A 510 17.21 4.87 -27.81
CA ARG A 510 17.09 3.44 -28.10
C ARG A 510 18.11 2.63 -27.30
N ALA A 511 19.35 3.10 -27.19
CA ALA A 511 20.38 2.44 -26.38
C ALA A 511 19.97 2.34 -24.90
N ILE A 512 19.42 3.42 -24.31
CA ILE A 512 18.91 3.42 -22.93
C ILE A 512 17.79 2.39 -22.77
N VAL A 513 16.82 2.39 -23.68
CA VAL A 513 15.73 1.42 -23.61
C VAL A 513 16.25 -0.01 -23.72
N LEU A 514 17.15 -0.29 -24.67
CA LEU A 514 17.68 -1.62 -24.91
C LEU A 514 18.62 -2.11 -23.80
N GLN A 515 19.21 -1.21 -23.01
CA GLN A 515 19.98 -1.57 -21.81
C GLN A 515 19.12 -2.31 -20.78
N TYR A 516 17.86 -1.87 -20.59
CA TYR A 516 16.94 -2.49 -19.63
C TYR A 516 15.95 -3.47 -20.28
N PHE A 517 15.71 -3.34 -21.58
CA PHE A 517 14.77 -4.15 -22.37
C PHE A 517 15.43 -4.70 -23.66
N PRO A 518 16.52 -5.49 -23.56
CA PRO A 518 17.18 -6.08 -24.73
C PRO A 518 16.31 -7.16 -25.39
N PRO A 519 16.29 -7.34 -26.73
CA PRO A 519 15.46 -8.37 -27.36
C PRO A 519 15.74 -9.76 -26.77
N GLN A 520 14.67 -10.50 -26.44
CA GLN A 520 14.77 -11.84 -25.86
C GLN A 520 14.14 -12.85 -26.81
N SER A 521 14.92 -13.84 -27.23
CA SER A 521 14.47 -14.91 -28.13
C SER A 521 14.25 -16.21 -27.36
N PHE A 522 13.18 -16.91 -27.68
CA PHE A 522 12.79 -18.17 -27.04
C PHE A 522 12.53 -19.24 -28.09
N GLU A 523 13.11 -20.41 -27.91
CA GLU A 523 12.94 -21.54 -28.83
C GLU A 523 11.58 -22.23 -28.62
N VAL A 524 10.92 -22.53 -29.73
CA VAL A 524 9.70 -23.33 -29.77
C VAL A 524 9.87 -24.53 -30.71
N LYS A 525 9.02 -25.53 -30.54
CA LYS A 525 9.08 -26.83 -31.23
C LYS A 525 9.17 -26.64 -32.75
N GLY A 526 10.15 -27.33 -33.36
CA GLY A 526 10.36 -27.34 -34.81
C GLY A 526 11.34 -26.29 -35.32
N GLY A 527 12.30 -25.84 -34.49
CA GLY A 527 13.32 -24.84 -34.85
C GLY A 527 12.74 -23.45 -35.10
N GLN A 528 11.57 -23.17 -34.54
CA GLN A 528 10.89 -21.88 -34.65
C GLN A 528 11.26 -21.03 -33.42
N MET A 529 11.24 -19.71 -33.56
CA MET A 529 11.60 -18.77 -32.48
C MET A 529 10.47 -17.78 -32.23
N VAL A 530 10.32 -17.39 -30.97
CA VAL A 530 9.52 -16.23 -30.57
C VAL A 530 10.46 -15.21 -29.96
N GLU A 531 10.54 -14.04 -30.57
CA GLU A 531 11.28 -12.89 -30.06
C GLU A 531 10.32 -11.90 -29.41
N VAL A 532 10.70 -11.42 -28.24
CA VAL A 532 10.04 -10.31 -27.54
C VAL A 532 11.01 -9.13 -27.56
N SER A 533 10.59 -8.03 -28.17
CA SER A 533 11.38 -6.81 -28.28
C SER A 533 10.53 -5.59 -27.94
N ILE A 534 11.15 -4.41 -27.96
CA ILE A 534 10.45 -3.14 -27.71
C ILE A 534 9.42 -2.81 -28.79
N ASP A 535 9.52 -3.42 -29.98
CA ASP A 535 8.60 -3.19 -31.09
C ASP A 535 7.37 -4.09 -31.03
N GLY A 536 7.45 -5.22 -30.32
CA GLY A 536 6.37 -6.18 -30.23
C GLY A 536 6.84 -7.61 -29.97
N ILE A 537 5.99 -8.56 -30.34
CA ILE A 537 6.28 -9.99 -30.32
C ILE A 537 6.36 -10.48 -31.76
N ARG A 538 7.48 -11.07 -32.15
CA ARG A 538 7.70 -11.66 -33.47
C ARG A 538 7.84 -13.17 -33.35
N ALA A 539 7.04 -13.93 -34.08
CA ALA A 539 7.16 -15.37 -34.17
C ALA A 539 7.52 -15.77 -35.59
N THR A 540 8.59 -16.56 -35.75
CA THR A 540 9.02 -17.06 -37.08
C THR A 540 7.96 -17.96 -37.71
N ARG A 541 7.14 -18.61 -36.87
CA ARG A 541 6.07 -19.50 -37.33
C ARG A 541 4.95 -18.69 -37.95
N GLY A 542 4.89 -18.71 -39.28
CA GLY A 542 3.89 -17.95 -40.05
C GLY A 542 4.21 -16.46 -40.16
N ASP A 543 5.47 -16.07 -39.91
CA ASP A 543 5.97 -14.69 -40.00
C ASP A 543 5.06 -13.66 -39.31
N GLN A 544 4.69 -13.97 -38.07
CA GLN A 544 3.70 -13.21 -37.33
C GLN A 544 4.38 -12.13 -36.48
N HIS A 545 4.03 -10.87 -36.73
CA HIS A 545 4.44 -9.74 -35.90
C HIS A 545 3.22 -9.12 -35.21
N VAL A 546 3.30 -8.98 -33.89
CA VAL A 546 2.28 -8.34 -33.06
C VAL A 546 2.91 -7.12 -32.40
N PRO A 547 2.68 -5.90 -32.92
CA PRO A 547 3.17 -4.69 -32.28
C PRO A 547 2.43 -4.44 -30.96
N TRP A 548 3.07 -3.80 -29.98
CA TRP A 548 2.46 -3.58 -28.68
C TRP A 548 1.21 -2.70 -28.72
N ASP A 549 1.10 -1.76 -29.66
CA ASP A 549 -0.13 -0.96 -29.88
C ASP A 549 -1.33 -1.80 -30.31
N ALA A 550 -1.10 -2.99 -30.86
CA ALA A 550 -2.15 -3.94 -31.18
C ALA A 550 -2.55 -4.82 -29.98
N VAL A 551 -1.99 -4.61 -28.79
CA VAL A 551 -2.25 -5.42 -27.59
C VAL A 551 -3.20 -4.71 -26.64
N LYS A 552 -4.45 -5.18 -26.57
CA LYS A 552 -5.42 -4.77 -25.53
C LYS A 552 -5.30 -5.63 -24.27
N ALA A 553 -5.09 -6.94 -24.45
CA ALA A 553 -4.93 -7.88 -23.34
C ALA A 553 -4.12 -9.10 -23.78
N LEU A 554 -3.38 -9.67 -22.84
CA LEU A 554 -2.57 -10.87 -23.04
C LEU A 554 -3.10 -11.99 -22.13
N GLN A 555 -3.34 -13.16 -22.71
CA GLN A 555 -3.75 -14.34 -21.96
C GLN A 555 -2.90 -15.55 -22.37
N PHE A 556 -2.26 -16.18 -21.39
CA PHE A 556 -1.57 -17.44 -21.62
C PHE A 556 -2.58 -18.58 -21.55
N SER A 557 -2.82 -19.22 -22.69
CA SER A 557 -3.72 -20.38 -22.79
C SER A 557 -2.92 -21.67 -22.65
N GLU A 558 -3.34 -22.49 -21.69
CA GLU A 558 -2.75 -23.78 -21.39
C GLU A 558 -3.81 -24.87 -21.54
N SER A 559 -3.62 -25.76 -22.51
CA SER A 559 -4.40 -26.98 -22.64
C SER A 559 -3.48 -28.19 -22.73
N ALA A 560 -4.01 -29.38 -22.50
CA ALA A 560 -3.24 -30.63 -22.59
C ALA A 560 -2.57 -30.85 -23.97
N PHE A 561 -3.00 -30.13 -25.01
CA PHE A 561 -2.55 -30.31 -26.38
C PHE A 561 -1.96 -29.04 -27.03
N THR A 562 -2.21 -27.85 -26.49
CA THR A 562 -1.72 -26.57 -27.04
C THR A 562 -1.31 -25.59 -25.95
N ASN A 563 -0.09 -25.05 -26.06
CA ASN A 563 0.38 -23.89 -25.31
C ASN A 563 0.41 -22.70 -26.28
N ALA A 564 -0.27 -21.61 -25.95
CA ALA A 564 -0.27 -20.41 -26.80
C ALA A 564 -0.37 -19.13 -25.97
N LEU A 565 0.22 -18.05 -26.49
CA LEU A 565 -0.08 -16.69 -26.06
C LEU A 565 -1.23 -16.17 -26.93
N VAL A 566 -2.35 -15.86 -26.28
CA VAL A 566 -3.53 -15.26 -26.92
C VAL A 566 -3.45 -13.75 -26.73
N VAL A 567 -3.30 -13.04 -27.83
CA VAL A 567 -3.29 -11.57 -27.87
C VAL A 567 -4.67 -11.09 -28.29
N THR A 568 -5.31 -10.29 -27.47
CA THR A 568 -6.57 -9.60 -27.79
C THR A 568 -6.26 -8.24 -28.38
N HIS A 569 -6.83 -7.93 -29.55
CA HIS A 569 -6.62 -6.66 -30.24
C HIS A 569 -7.70 -5.62 -29.86
N PRO A 570 -7.38 -4.31 -29.84
CA PRO A 570 -8.38 -3.26 -29.67
C PRO A 570 -9.35 -3.20 -30.88
N GLU A 571 -10.66 -3.13 -30.63
CA GLU A 571 -11.70 -3.06 -31.66
C GLU A 571 -12.02 -1.61 -32.10
N ARG A 572 -12.45 -1.43 -33.36
CA ARG A 572 -13.13 -0.21 -33.83
C ARG A 572 -14.67 -0.32 -33.93
N ARG A 573 -15.29 -1.52 -33.87
CA ARG A 573 -16.77 -1.70 -33.91
C ARG A 573 -17.27 -2.98 -33.20
N LEU A 574 -18.46 -2.85 -32.61
CA LEU A 574 -19.22 -3.64 -31.62
C LEU A 574 -19.42 -5.18 -31.75
N LEU A 575 -18.69 -5.93 -32.57
CA LEU A 575 -18.90 -7.38 -32.70
C LEU A 575 -17.60 -8.20 -32.76
N ARG A 576 -17.22 -8.74 -31.60
CA ARG A 576 -16.28 -9.84 -31.32
C ARG A 576 -14.78 -9.51 -31.47
N HIS A 577 -14.05 -9.65 -30.35
CA HIS A 577 -12.63 -9.29 -30.26
C HIS A 577 -11.79 -10.12 -31.23
N ARG A 578 -11.02 -9.44 -32.11
CA ARG A 578 -10.00 -10.11 -32.92
C ARG A 578 -8.89 -10.60 -31.99
N THR A 579 -8.51 -11.86 -32.13
CA THR A 579 -7.44 -12.48 -31.34
C THR A 579 -6.35 -13.06 -32.24
N THR A 580 -5.09 -12.88 -31.85
CA THR A 580 -3.93 -13.55 -32.45
C THR A 580 -3.39 -14.61 -31.49
N ASN A 581 -3.14 -15.82 -31.99
CA ASN A 581 -2.58 -16.92 -31.19
C ASN A 581 -1.14 -17.20 -31.60
N ILE A 582 -0.20 -16.94 -30.71
CA ILE A 582 1.22 -17.27 -30.89
C ILE A 582 1.47 -18.65 -30.26
N ALA A 583 1.86 -19.63 -31.08
CA ALA A 583 2.10 -20.99 -30.61
C ALA A 583 3.40 -21.11 -29.79
N LEU A 584 3.31 -21.64 -28.57
CA LEU A 584 4.42 -21.82 -27.62
C LEU A 584 4.72 -23.31 -27.37
N ALA A 585 4.43 -24.17 -28.34
CA ALA A 585 4.66 -25.61 -28.23
C ALA A 585 6.15 -25.88 -27.96
N GLY A 586 6.48 -26.73 -26.98
CA GLY A 586 7.88 -27.08 -26.65
C GLY A 586 8.56 -26.19 -25.58
N MET A 587 8.03 -25.01 -25.28
CA MET A 587 8.60 -24.04 -24.32
C MET A 587 8.25 -24.38 -22.85
N ARG A 588 8.53 -25.61 -22.38
CA ARG A 588 8.14 -26.01 -21.01
C ARG A 588 9.07 -25.46 -19.93
N SER A 589 10.37 -25.44 -20.17
CA SER A 589 11.39 -25.01 -19.19
C SER A 589 11.52 -23.50 -19.04
N GLU A 590 11.34 -22.74 -20.13
CA GLU A 590 11.51 -21.27 -20.13
C GLU A 590 10.20 -20.48 -19.99
N LYS A 591 9.10 -21.18 -19.73
CA LYS A 591 7.74 -20.62 -19.75
C LYS A 591 7.56 -19.43 -18.80
N ASP A 592 8.00 -19.56 -17.56
CA ASP A 592 7.80 -18.51 -16.56
C ASP A 592 8.67 -17.29 -16.86
N ARG A 593 9.88 -17.51 -17.42
CA ARG A 593 10.74 -16.45 -17.95
C ARG A 593 10.06 -15.75 -19.13
N PHE A 594 9.51 -16.48 -20.10
CA PHE A 594 8.78 -15.90 -21.22
C PHE A 594 7.58 -15.05 -20.76
N LYS A 595 6.78 -15.57 -19.82
CA LYS A 595 5.65 -14.84 -19.22
C LYS A 595 6.11 -13.54 -18.55
N ALA A 596 7.16 -13.60 -17.74
CA ALA A 596 7.71 -12.43 -17.06
C ALA A 596 8.21 -11.38 -18.06
N VAL A 597 8.92 -11.81 -19.11
CA VAL A 597 9.43 -10.93 -20.16
C VAL A 597 8.28 -10.28 -20.93
N VAL A 598 7.33 -11.05 -21.45
CA VAL A 598 6.17 -10.50 -22.18
C VAL A 598 5.40 -9.47 -21.33
N ASN A 599 5.17 -9.77 -20.05
CA ASN A 599 4.48 -8.86 -19.14
C ASN A 599 5.31 -7.58 -18.89
N ALA A 600 6.62 -7.70 -18.70
CA ALA A 600 7.49 -6.54 -18.48
C ALA A 600 7.50 -5.58 -19.68
N TYR A 601 7.56 -6.11 -20.91
CA TYR A 601 7.58 -5.28 -22.13
C TYR A 601 6.22 -4.66 -22.41
N TRP A 602 5.14 -5.39 -22.17
CA TRP A 602 3.80 -4.82 -22.27
C TRP A 602 3.56 -3.73 -21.23
N GLN A 603 3.96 -3.95 -19.97
CA GLN A 603 3.88 -2.93 -18.92
C GLN A 603 4.68 -1.69 -19.28
N ARG A 604 5.90 -1.86 -19.81
CA ARG A 604 6.71 -0.76 -20.33
C ARG A 604 5.96 0.04 -21.39
N HIS A 605 5.40 -0.64 -22.40
CA HIS A 605 4.62 0.01 -23.45
C HIS A 605 3.42 0.79 -22.91
N GLN A 606 2.74 0.26 -21.89
CA GLN A 606 1.63 0.95 -21.22
C GLN A 606 2.11 2.21 -20.50
N VAL A 607 3.22 2.15 -19.76
CA VAL A 607 3.80 3.31 -19.08
C VAL A 607 4.20 4.39 -20.09
N MET A 608 4.87 4.01 -21.17
CA MET A 608 5.24 4.90 -22.28
C MET A 608 4.02 5.61 -22.88
N ARG A 609 2.96 4.87 -23.22
CA ARG A 609 1.72 5.46 -23.78
C ARG A 609 0.96 6.33 -22.77
N MET A 610 0.98 5.99 -21.48
CA MET A 610 0.42 6.84 -20.43
C MET A 610 1.17 8.17 -20.33
N HIS A 611 2.50 8.14 -20.33
CA HIS A 611 3.34 9.33 -20.27
C HIS A 611 3.08 10.27 -21.46
N GLN A 612 2.93 9.73 -22.68
CA GLN A 612 2.60 10.50 -23.87
C GLN A 612 1.20 11.13 -23.88
N ALA A 613 0.29 10.62 -23.05
CA ALA A 613 -1.05 11.19 -22.93
C ALA A 613 -1.10 12.32 -21.89
N GLU A 614 -0.11 12.40 -21.00
CA GLU A 614 0.02 13.40 -19.94
C GLU A 614 0.86 14.62 -20.36
N GLY A 615 1.81 14.43 -21.28
CA GLY A 615 2.57 15.51 -21.93
C GLY A 615 1.84 16.08 -23.14
#